data_AF-A0A9X5F1P0-F1
#
_entry.id   AF-A0A9X5F1P0-F1
#
_cell.length_a   1.000
_cell.length_b   1.000
_cell.length_c   1.000
_cell.angle_alpha   90.00
_cell.angle_beta   90.00
_cell.angle_gamma   90.00
#
_symmetry.space_group_name_H-M   'P 1'
#
loop_
_entity.id
_entity.type
_entity.pdbx_description
1 polymer ?
#
loop_
_entity_poly.entity_id
_entity_poly.type
_entity_poly.pdbx_seq_one_letter_code
_entity_poly.pdbx_strand_id
1 'polypeptide(L)'
;MKFSRLAILASVLFFILATVWMIFPEQLLALWGIESTPGTDVLGRRSAAFFAGTGAMCVLARNAEPSPTRYALATGISTISFMLAVSGLFEWYKGHVNGQILFAVFIELLLGTAFLLSNIGIRKIDRINNK
;
A
#
# COMPACT_ATOMS: atom_id res chain seq x y z
N MET A 1 -1.80 10.19 -14.39
CA MET A 1 -2.20 11.07 -13.26
C MET A 1 -0.99 11.83 -12.74
N LYS A 2 -1.14 13.05 -12.19
CA LYS A 2 -0.04 13.75 -11.50
C LYS A 2 0.31 13.03 -10.19
N PHE A 3 1.59 12.92 -9.86
CA PHE A 3 2.08 12.27 -8.63
C PHE A 3 1.36 12.77 -7.37
N SER A 4 1.17 14.08 -7.24
CA SER A 4 0.45 14.71 -6.12
C SER A 4 -0.97 14.15 -5.92
N ARG A 5 -1.73 13.95 -7.00
CA ARG A 5 -3.09 13.38 -6.90
C ARG A 5 -3.05 11.91 -6.48
N LEU A 6 -2.12 11.14 -7.03
CA LEU A 6 -1.93 9.73 -6.64
C LEU A 6 -1.54 9.61 -5.17
N ALA A 7 -0.59 10.42 -4.72
CA ALA A 7 -0.12 10.44 -3.34
C ALA A 7 -1.22 10.85 -2.35
N ILE A 8 -2.07 11.83 -2.70
CA ILE A 8 -3.22 12.21 -1.88
C ILE A 8 -4.23 11.05 -1.82
N LEU A 9 -4.60 10.46 -2.96
CA LEU A 9 -5.56 9.36 -2.99
C LEU A 9 -5.07 8.14 -2.18
N ALA A 10 -3.79 7.77 -2.37
CA ALA A 10 -3.16 6.70 -1.62
C ALA A 10 -3.11 7.02 -0.12
N SER A 11 -2.81 8.26 0.26
CA SER A 11 -2.83 8.67 1.65
C SER A 11 -4.21 8.52 2.29
N VAL A 12 -5.26 8.98 1.61
CA VAL A 12 -6.64 8.84 2.12
C VAL A 12 -6.97 7.37 2.33
N LEU A 13 -6.64 6.52 1.35
CA LEU A 13 -6.82 5.07 1.48
C LEU A 13 -6.06 4.51 2.69
N PHE A 14 -4.78 4.85 2.86
CA PHE A 14 -3.98 4.36 3.98
C PHE A 14 -4.45 4.87 5.34
N PHE A 15 -4.95 6.11 5.45
CA PHE A 15 -5.52 6.61 6.70
C PHE A 15 -6.86 5.96 7.03
N ILE A 16 -7.70 5.68 6.05
CA ILE A 16 -8.92 4.88 6.24
C ILE A 16 -8.52 3.50 6.78
N LEU A 17 -7.58 2.83 6.11
CA LEU A 17 -7.15 1.49 6.50
C LEU A 17 -6.51 1.47 7.90
N ALA A 18 -5.69 2.48 8.22
CA ALA A 18 -5.13 2.66 9.55
C ALA A 18 -6.22 2.84 10.62
N THR A 19 -7.23 3.65 10.34
CA THR A 19 -8.34 3.89 11.28
C THR A 19 -9.14 2.61 11.52
N VAL A 20 -9.49 1.88 10.46
CA VAL A 20 -10.24 0.63 10.57
C VAL A 20 -9.42 -0.42 11.32
N TRP A 21 -8.14 -0.61 10.99
CA TRP A 21 -7.27 -1.54 11.71
C TRP A 21 -7.06 -1.19 13.18
N MET A 22 -7.07 0.10 13.52
CA MET A 22 -6.84 0.56 14.88
C MET A 22 -8.07 0.35 15.76
N ILE A 23 -9.26 0.65 15.23
CA ILE A 23 -10.51 0.71 16.02
C ILE A 23 -11.32 -0.58 15.89
N PHE A 24 -11.38 -1.16 14.68
CA PHE A 24 -12.24 -2.30 14.34
C PHE A 24 -11.50 -3.40 13.56
N PRO A 25 -10.37 -3.95 14.08
CA PRO A 25 -9.62 -5.00 13.39
C PRO A 25 -10.47 -6.23 13.09
N GLU A 26 -11.44 -6.56 13.94
CA GLU A 26 -12.33 -7.71 13.81
C GLU A 26 -13.17 -7.67 12.52
N GLN A 27 -13.56 -6.48 12.06
CA GLN A 27 -14.37 -6.32 10.85
C GLN A 27 -13.58 -6.64 9.58
N LEU A 28 -12.31 -6.20 9.53
CA LEU A 28 -11.41 -6.52 8.42
C LEU A 28 -11.03 -8.00 8.41
N LEU A 29 -10.76 -8.58 9.58
CA LEU A 29 -10.46 -10.00 9.72
C LEU A 29 -11.65 -10.87 9.27
N ALA A 30 -12.86 -10.53 9.73
CA ALA A 30 -14.08 -11.22 9.33
C ALA A 30 -14.34 -11.12 7.82
N LEU A 31 -14.03 -9.98 7.19
CA LEU A 31 -14.12 -9.82 5.74
C LEU A 31 -13.21 -10.81 5.00
N TRP A 32 -12.10 -11.23 5.58
CA TRP A 32 -11.21 -12.23 4.97
C TRP A 32 -11.46 -13.64 5.47
N GLY A 33 -12.50 -13.85 6.29
CA GLY A 33 -12.81 -15.14 6.89
C GLY A 33 -11.82 -15.56 7.98
N ILE A 34 -11.07 -14.61 8.54
CA ILE A 34 -10.13 -14.85 9.64
C ILE A 34 -10.87 -14.65 10.96
N GLU A 35 -10.76 -15.62 11.86
CA GLU A 35 -11.29 -15.50 13.23
C GLU A 35 -10.50 -14.46 14.01
N SER A 36 -11.21 -13.51 14.63
CA SER A 36 -10.60 -12.53 15.53
C SER A 36 -10.23 -13.20 16.84
N THR A 37 -8.93 -13.21 17.12
CA THR A 37 -8.32 -13.65 18.37
C THR A 37 -7.51 -12.50 18.97
N PRO A 38 -7.18 -12.53 20.28
CA PRO A 38 -6.32 -11.51 20.87
C PRO A 38 -4.99 -11.33 20.13
N GLY A 39 -4.43 -12.40 19.55
CA GLY A 39 -3.20 -12.35 18.76
C GLY A 39 -3.36 -11.63 17.43
N THR A 40 -4.42 -11.94 16.66
CA THR A 40 -4.68 -11.29 15.37
C THR A 40 -5.03 -9.82 15.55
N ASP A 41 -5.72 -9.45 16.63
CA ASP A 41 -6.08 -8.06 16.90
C ASP A 41 -4.87 -7.21 17.28
N VAL A 42 -3.90 -7.77 18.02
CA VAL A 42 -2.63 -7.11 18.30
C VAL A 42 -1.86 -6.87 17.01
N LEU A 43 -1.78 -7.87 16.13
CA LEU A 43 -1.12 -7.71 14.83
C LEU A 43 -1.85 -6.69 13.96
N GLY A 44 -3.19 -6.70 13.94
CA GLY A 44 -4.02 -5.73 13.23
C GLY A 44 -3.75 -4.29 13.66
N ARG A 45 -3.77 -4.02 14.97
CA ARG A 45 -3.45 -2.68 15.52
C ARG A 45 -2.02 -2.25 15.25
N ARG A 46 -1.05 -3.18 15.20
CA ARG A 46 0.33 -2.87 14.77
C ARG A 46 0.40 -2.55 13.28
N SER A 47 -0.35 -3.26 12.44
CA SER A 47 -0.48 -2.97 11.01
C SER A 47 -1.06 -1.58 10.76
N ALA A 48 -1.99 -1.10 11.62
CA ALA A 48 -2.52 0.25 11.56
C ALA A 48 -1.42 1.33 11.57
N ALA A 49 -0.40 1.16 12.41
CA ALA A 49 0.71 2.12 12.51
C ALA A 49 1.52 2.20 11.21
N PHE A 50 1.73 1.07 10.52
CA PHE A 50 2.42 1.04 9.23
C PHE A 50 1.62 1.76 8.13
N PHE A 51 0.29 1.55 8.09
CA PHE A 51 -0.56 2.28 7.15
C PHE A 51 -0.61 3.77 7.46
N ALA A 52 -0.73 4.17 8.73
CA ALA A 52 -0.72 5.57 9.14
C ALA A 52 0.59 6.26 8.74
N GLY A 53 1.74 5.62 9.01
CA GLY A 53 3.06 6.13 8.63
C GLY A 53 3.22 6.26 7.11
N THR A 54 2.80 5.25 6.35
CA THR A 54 2.86 5.26 4.88
C THR A 54 1.95 6.35 4.30
N GLY A 55 0.75 6.52 4.86
CA GLY A 55 -0.17 7.60 4.51
C GLY A 55 0.43 8.99 4.77
N ALA A 56 1.06 9.18 5.93
CA ALA A 56 1.74 10.43 6.26
C ALA A 56 2.88 10.74 5.28
N MET A 57 3.72 9.76 4.96
CA MET A 57 4.79 9.92 3.95
C MET A 57 4.22 10.35 2.59
N CYS A 58 3.08 9.76 2.16
CA CYS A 58 2.42 10.13 0.91
C CYS A 58 1.92 11.58 0.92
N VAL A 59 1.26 12.06 1.99
CA VAL A 59 0.81 13.47 2.08
C VAL A 59 2.01 14.40 2.06
N LEU A 60 3.01 14.14 2.89
CA LEU A 60 4.15 15.05 3.03
C LEU A 60 4.94 15.16 1.72
N ALA A 61 5.10 14.06 0.99
CA ALA A 61 5.81 14.03 -0.28
C ALA A 61 4.97 14.43 -1.50
N ARG A 62 3.65 14.72 -1.35
CA ARG A 62 2.73 14.92 -2.49
C ARG A 62 3.19 15.96 -3.52
N ASN A 63 3.83 17.04 -3.07
CA ASN A 63 4.31 18.12 -3.93
C ASN A 63 5.81 18.02 -4.25
N ALA A 64 6.46 16.88 -3.94
CA ALA A 64 7.86 16.69 -4.24
C ALA A 64 8.09 16.68 -5.76
N GLU A 65 9.05 17.49 -6.20
CA GLU A 65 9.54 17.49 -7.57
C GLU A 65 10.16 16.13 -7.93
N PRO A 66 10.28 15.82 -9.24
CA PRO A 66 10.96 14.61 -9.69
C PRO A 66 12.40 14.56 -9.14
N SER A 67 12.65 13.64 -8.21
CA SER A 67 13.92 13.51 -7.50
C SER A 67 14.19 12.06 -7.11
N PRO A 68 15.46 11.69 -6.82
CA PRO A 68 15.80 10.36 -6.31
C PRO A 68 15.02 9.99 -5.03
N THR A 69 14.75 10.96 -4.16
CA THR A 69 13.94 10.75 -2.94
C THR A 69 12.50 10.37 -3.27
N ARG A 70 11.86 11.08 -4.22
CA ARG A 70 10.52 10.72 -4.69
C ARG A 70 10.50 9.34 -5.36
N TYR A 71 11.58 9.01 -6.07
CA TYR A 71 11.77 7.69 -6.66
C TYR A 71 11.82 6.58 -5.60
N ALA A 72 12.66 6.75 -4.58
CA ALA A 72 12.80 5.80 -3.49
C ALA A 72 11.45 5.59 -2.76
N LEU A 73 10.72 6.67 -2.48
CA LEU A 73 9.41 6.59 -1.84
C LEU A 73 8.40 5.79 -2.67
N ALA A 74 8.23 6.14 -3.95
CA ALA A 74 7.26 5.43 -4.80
C ALA A 74 7.64 3.97 -5.02
N THR A 75 8.95 3.69 -5.15
CA THR A 75 9.44 2.32 -5.28
C THR A 75 9.14 1.53 -4.01
N GLY A 76 9.39 2.11 -2.83
CA GLY A 76 9.05 1.50 -1.55
C GLY A 76 7.57 1.19 -1.41
N ILE A 77 6.68 2.14 -1.74
CA ILE A 77 5.23 1.90 -1.73
C ILE A 77 4.84 0.81 -2.73
N SER A 78 5.47 0.78 -3.91
CA SER A 78 5.23 -0.26 -4.92
C SER A 78 5.64 -1.63 -4.41
N THR A 79 6.80 -1.73 -3.77
CA THR A 79 7.30 -2.98 -3.17
C THR A 79 6.38 -3.45 -2.05
N ILE A 80 5.96 -2.56 -1.13
CA ILE A 80 5.00 -2.90 -0.06
C ILE A 80 3.72 -3.46 -0.68
N SER A 81 3.16 -2.78 -1.68
CA SER A 81 1.91 -3.19 -2.31
C SER A 81 2.04 -4.55 -3.01
N PHE A 82 3.12 -4.80 -3.74
CA PHE A 82 3.33 -6.10 -4.39
C PHE A 82 3.60 -7.23 -3.39
N MET A 83 4.31 -6.96 -2.30
CA MET A 83 4.52 -7.96 -1.25
C MET A 83 3.22 -8.33 -0.55
N LEU A 84 2.35 -7.36 -0.27
CA LEU A 84 1.00 -7.62 0.24
C LEU A 84 0.17 -8.44 -0.76
N ALA A 85 0.19 -8.08 -2.05
CA ALA A 85 -0.55 -8.80 -3.08
C ALA A 85 -0.10 -10.27 -3.20
N VAL A 86 1.21 -10.52 -3.21
CA VAL A 86 1.77 -11.88 -3.23
C VAL A 86 1.38 -12.65 -1.96
N SER A 87 1.44 -12.00 -0.79
CA SER A 87 1.02 -12.61 0.47
C SER A 87 -0.46 -12.97 0.45
N GLY A 88 -1.34 -12.07 0.01
CA GLY A 88 -2.78 -12.31 -0.07
C GLY A 88 -3.14 -13.45 -1.01
N LEU A 89 -2.47 -13.54 -2.17
CA LEU A 89 -2.61 -14.67 -3.09
C LEU A 89 -2.13 -15.99 -2.48
N PHE A 90 -1.02 -15.97 -1.75
CA PHE A 90 -0.47 -17.14 -1.09
C PHE A 90 -1.42 -17.67 0.00
N GLU A 91 -1.91 -16.78 0.88
CA GLU A 91 -2.86 -17.14 1.94
C GLU A 91 -4.19 -17.67 1.37
N TRP A 92 -4.67 -17.06 0.28
CA TRP A 92 -5.86 -17.53 -0.42
C TRP A 92 -5.66 -18.91 -1.04
N TYR A 93 -4.53 -19.13 -1.71
CA TYR A 93 -4.18 -20.44 -2.28
C TYR A 93 -4.06 -21.54 -1.22
N LYS A 94 -3.59 -21.19 -0.01
CA LYS A 94 -3.55 -22.09 1.15
C LYS A 94 -4.92 -22.33 1.80
N GLY A 95 -5.94 -21.55 1.44
CA GLY A 95 -7.27 -21.64 2.03
C GLY A 95 -7.38 -21.06 3.44
N HIS A 96 -6.40 -20.27 3.89
CA HIS A 96 -6.43 -19.61 5.20
C HIS A 96 -7.38 -18.41 5.23
N VAL A 97 -7.66 -17.83 4.05
CA VAL A 97 -8.54 -16.68 3.87
C VAL A 97 -9.55 -16.95 2.75
N ASN A 98 -10.70 -16.30 2.84
CA ASN A 98 -11.75 -16.41 1.83
C ASN A 98 -11.40 -15.62 0.55
N GLY A 99 -12.23 -15.73 -0.49
CA GLY A 99 -12.01 -15.03 -1.76
C GLY A 99 -12.10 -13.50 -1.71
N GLN A 100 -12.60 -12.90 -0.63
CA GLN A 100 -12.73 -11.44 -0.53
C GLN A 100 -11.37 -10.74 -0.41
N ILE A 101 -10.32 -11.46 0.04
CA ILE A 101 -8.94 -10.94 0.03
C ILE A 101 -8.47 -10.55 -1.39
N LEU A 102 -9.01 -11.20 -2.44
CA LEU A 102 -8.62 -10.91 -3.82
C LEU A 102 -8.98 -9.48 -4.24
N PHE A 103 -9.99 -8.88 -3.60
CA PHE A 103 -10.29 -7.46 -3.79
C PHE A 103 -9.16 -6.57 -3.26
N ALA A 104 -8.60 -6.89 -2.08
CA ALA A 104 -7.44 -6.19 -1.55
C ALA A 104 -6.21 -6.37 -2.46
N VAL A 105 -5.93 -7.60 -2.88
CA VAL A 105 -4.86 -7.94 -3.84
C VAL A 105 -4.98 -7.10 -5.12
N PHE A 106 -6.19 -6.97 -5.66
CA PHE A 106 -6.43 -6.18 -6.86
C PHE A 106 -6.09 -4.69 -6.64
N ILE A 107 -6.53 -4.10 -5.53
CA ILE A 107 -6.20 -2.70 -5.18
C ILE A 107 -4.70 -2.53 -4.97
N GLU A 108 -4.03 -3.49 -4.33
CA GLU A 108 -2.58 -3.48 -4.10
C GLU A 108 -1.78 -3.55 -5.40
N LEU A 109 -2.19 -4.40 -6.35
CA LEU A 109 -1.58 -4.47 -7.68
C LEU A 109 -1.75 -3.15 -8.45
N LEU A 110 -2.95 -2.56 -8.40
CA LEU A 110 -3.22 -1.26 -9.02
C LEU A 110 -2.37 -0.16 -8.38
N LEU A 111 -2.30 -0.11 -7.05
CA LEU A 111 -1.55 0.90 -6.31
C LEU A 111 -0.04 0.79 -6.58
N GLY A 112 0.50 -0.42 -6.50
CA GLY A 112 1.91 -0.68 -6.77
C GLY A 112 2.30 -0.35 -8.21
N THR A 113 1.43 -0.67 -9.16
CA THR A 113 1.65 -0.32 -10.58
C THR A 113 1.56 1.20 -10.78
N ALA A 114 0.59 1.88 -10.17
CA ALA A 114 0.42 3.32 -10.29
C ALA A 114 1.64 4.10 -9.76
N PHE A 115 2.18 3.72 -8.60
CA PHE A 115 3.38 4.35 -8.06
C PHE A 115 4.62 4.05 -8.90
N LEU A 116 4.79 2.81 -9.36
CA LEU A 116 5.89 2.44 -10.24
C LEU A 116 5.86 3.27 -11.54
N LEU A 117 4.72 3.30 -12.23
CA LEU A 117 4.53 4.04 -13.48
C LEU A 117 4.68 5.56 -13.30
N SER A 118 4.26 6.11 -12.15
CA SER A 118 4.37 7.55 -11.87
C SER A 118 5.81 8.07 -11.92
N ASN A 119 6.79 7.17 -11.79
CA ASN A 119 8.21 7.50 -11.74
C ASN A 119 9.05 6.95 -12.91
N ILE A 120 8.51 6.11 -13.81
CA ILE A 120 9.23 5.65 -15.01
C ILE A 120 9.71 6.83 -15.87
N GLY A 121 9.00 7.96 -15.86
CA GLY A 121 9.41 9.19 -16.54
C GLY A 121 10.77 9.74 -16.10
N ILE A 122 11.15 9.58 -14.82
CA ILE A 122 12.42 10.09 -14.26
C ILE A 122 13.60 9.21 -14.73
N ARG A 123 13.43 7.89 -14.67
CA ARG A 123 14.48 6.92 -15.03
C ARG A 123 14.92 7.04 -16.48
N LYS A 124 14.02 7.49 -17.37
CA LYS A 124 14.34 7.74 -18.79
C LYS A 124 15.18 9.01 -18.97
N ILE A 125 14.91 10.07 -18.20
CA ILE A 125 15.62 11.35 -18.28
C ILE A 125 17.03 11.23 -17.67
N ASP A 126 17.17 10.61 -16.50
CA ASP A 126 18.49 10.36 -15.88
C ASP A 126 19.41 9.50 -16.76
N ARG A 127 18.85 8.48 -17.44
CA ARG A 127 19.63 7.65 -18.38
C ARG A 127 20.06 8.40 -19.64
N ILE A 128 19.33 9.43 -20.06
CA ILE A 128 19.65 10.23 -21.25
C ILE A 128 20.70 11.29 -20.90
N ASN A 129 20.59 11.92 -19.74
CA ASN A 129 21.55 12.95 -19.30
C ASN A 129 22.90 12.40 -18.83
N ASN A 130 22.97 11.10 -18.52
CA ASN A 130 24.19 10.43 -18.06
C ASN A 130 24.81 9.51 -19.13
N LYS A 131 24.51 9.78 -20.41
CA LYS A 131 25.11 9.19 -21.60
C LYS A 131 25.70 10.30 -22.46
#